data_AF-A0AB36IUI6-F1
#
_entry.id   AF-A0AB36IUI6-F1
#
_cell.length_a   1.000
_cell.length_b   1.000
_cell.length_c   1.000
_cell.angle_alpha   90.00
_cell.angle_beta   90.00
_cell.angle_gamma   90.00
#
_symmetry.space_group_name_H-M   'P 1'
#
loop_
_entity.id
_entity.type
_entity.pdbx_description
1 polymer ?
#
loop_
_entity_poly.entity_id
_entity_poly.type
_entity_poly.pdbx_seq_one_letter_code
_entity_poly.pdbx_strand_id
1 'polypeptide(L)'
;MTTFAGKAAASADKVRGGYYTPAPVARFLARWVREAGPRIVEPSCGDGRILRELAALGARAQGVELVAGEAVKARQFAPVDTENLFTWLANTEAADWDGVAGNPPYIRFGNWASDQREPALELMRRERLRPSRLTNAWVPFVVAATVLVRDGGRVGLVLPAELLQVGYAAQLRDFLLSRFSAITLLTFERLVFDGILQEVVLFCGVVGSGPARIRTVHLRDAEALADAELDVESAPALLHEKEKWTKYFLDPAAIRLLRTLKGSDTLTRLDSVADVDVGVVTGRNSFFTLTDAQARELALTPHCVPLVSRSAQLTGLVYDTDCRASDLAAGHRTWLLDAPRDPSDPALLAHIAAGEAAGVHRGYKCSIRTPWWGTPSLWIPDLFMLRQIHTAPRLTVNAAAATSTDTVHRLRLAPHVHSQIDACAVAAVFHNSATFAFAEIMGRSYGGGILELEPREAEQLPIPPPAYAGAELACDVDLLLKANEIDKALDLVDRQVLIDGLGWSPDVVAQCRSAWAALRARRTKRGSR
;
A
#
# COMPACT_ATOMS: atom_id res chain seq x y z
N MET A 1 -3.31 -39.37 -0.57
CA MET A 1 -3.15 -38.43 -1.71
C MET A 1 -2.53 -37.16 -1.19
N THR A 2 -1.36 -36.78 -1.70
CA THR A 2 -0.70 -35.52 -1.35
C THR A 2 -1.57 -34.35 -1.83
N THR A 3 -1.96 -33.46 -0.94
CA THR A 3 -2.80 -32.30 -1.26
C THR A 3 -1.96 -31.02 -1.31
N PHE A 4 -2.13 -30.22 -2.36
CA PHE A 4 -1.44 -28.94 -2.54
C PHE A 4 -2.45 -27.78 -2.43
N ALA A 5 -2.63 -27.24 -1.22
CA ALA A 5 -3.60 -26.17 -0.96
C ALA A 5 -3.39 -24.91 -1.86
N GLY A 6 -4.47 -24.19 -2.20
CA GLY A 6 -4.48 -23.00 -3.06
C GLY A 6 -5.29 -21.83 -2.48
N LYS A 7 -5.21 -20.64 -3.10
CA LYS A 7 -6.01 -19.46 -2.70
C LYS A 7 -7.47 -19.60 -3.18
N ALA A 8 -8.43 -19.17 -2.34
CA ALA A 8 -9.87 -19.20 -2.60
C ALA A 8 -10.34 -18.09 -3.57
N ALA A 9 -11.49 -18.29 -4.23
CA ALA A 9 -12.11 -17.34 -5.17
C ALA A 9 -12.82 -16.16 -4.47
N ALA A 10 -13.06 -15.06 -5.19
CA ALA A 10 -13.72 -13.85 -4.67
C ALA A 10 -15.27 -13.95 -4.65
N SER A 11 -15.93 -13.27 -3.70
CA SER A 11 -17.40 -13.27 -3.51
C SER A 11 -18.16 -12.32 -4.44
N ALA A 12 -19.48 -12.53 -4.60
CA ALA A 12 -20.36 -11.75 -5.49
C ALA A 12 -20.52 -10.27 -5.11
N ASP A 13 -20.57 -9.93 -3.81
CA ASP A 13 -20.66 -8.53 -3.34
C ASP A 13 -19.41 -7.71 -3.73
N LYS A 14 -18.25 -8.38 -3.78
CA LYS A 14 -16.99 -7.80 -4.24
C LYS A 14 -16.99 -7.50 -5.75
N VAL A 15 -17.89 -8.14 -6.51
CA VAL A 15 -18.07 -7.91 -7.95
C VAL A 15 -18.99 -6.71 -8.18
N ARG A 16 -20.02 -6.51 -7.35
CA ARG A 16 -20.95 -5.38 -7.44
C ARG A 16 -20.35 -4.05 -6.99
N GLY A 17 -19.42 -4.08 -6.02
CA GLY A 17 -18.63 -2.91 -5.61
C GLY A 17 -19.40 -1.80 -4.87
N GLY A 18 -20.66 -2.03 -4.50
CA GLY A 18 -21.52 -1.06 -3.80
C GLY A 18 -21.75 -1.44 -2.34
N TYR A 19 -21.34 -0.56 -1.42
CA TYR A 19 -21.57 -0.66 0.03
C TYR A 19 -22.38 0.54 0.51
N TYR A 20 -23.40 0.30 1.32
CA TYR A 20 -24.27 1.36 1.82
C TYR A 20 -23.54 2.25 2.83
N THR A 21 -23.66 3.57 2.65
CA THR A 21 -23.05 4.58 3.53
C THR A 21 -23.69 4.53 4.92
N PRO A 22 -22.92 4.41 6.02
CA PRO A 22 -23.45 4.49 7.37
C PRO A 22 -24.10 5.85 7.66
N ALA A 23 -25.12 5.87 8.52
CA ALA A 23 -25.89 7.08 8.81
C ALA A 23 -25.03 8.24 9.36
N PRO A 24 -24.06 8.02 10.28
CA PRO A 24 -23.20 9.12 10.74
C PRO A 24 -22.39 9.77 9.61
N VAL A 25 -21.86 8.95 8.70
CA VAL A 25 -21.11 9.42 7.51
C VAL A 25 -22.02 10.18 6.56
N ALA A 26 -23.21 9.65 6.26
CA ALA A 26 -24.15 10.29 5.34
C ALA A 26 -24.58 11.66 5.84
N ARG A 27 -24.91 11.76 7.14
CA ARG A 27 -25.28 13.02 7.81
C ARG A 27 -24.15 14.03 7.79
N PHE A 28 -22.93 13.60 8.10
CA PHE A 28 -21.75 14.45 8.09
C PHE A 28 -21.48 15.03 6.69
N LEU A 29 -21.43 14.19 5.66
CA LEU A 29 -21.17 14.65 4.29
C LEU A 29 -22.26 15.60 3.79
N ALA A 30 -23.54 15.29 4.07
CA ALA A 30 -24.67 16.13 3.69
C ALA A 30 -24.56 17.53 4.31
N ARG A 31 -24.27 17.63 5.62
CA ARG A 31 -24.05 18.91 6.31
C ARG A 31 -22.87 19.66 5.72
N TRP A 32 -21.75 18.98 5.54
CA TRP A 32 -20.49 19.58 5.08
C TRP A 32 -20.64 20.24 3.70
N VAL A 33 -21.27 19.56 2.73
CA VAL A 33 -21.41 20.11 1.37
C VAL A 33 -22.49 21.19 1.31
N ARG A 34 -23.54 21.08 2.15
CA ARG A 34 -24.66 22.03 2.18
C ARG A 34 -24.24 23.44 2.60
N GLU A 35 -23.16 23.57 3.37
CA GLU A 35 -22.56 24.86 3.74
C GLU A 35 -22.13 25.69 2.52
N ALA A 36 -21.82 25.07 1.38
CA ALA A 36 -21.47 25.80 0.16
C ALA A 36 -22.68 26.39 -0.57
N GLY A 37 -23.87 25.82 -0.36
CA GLY A 37 -25.11 26.24 -1.03
C GLY A 37 -26.12 25.11 -1.19
N PRO A 38 -27.32 25.41 -1.73
CA PRO A 38 -28.42 24.45 -1.78
C PRO A 38 -28.36 23.47 -2.96
N ARG A 39 -27.69 23.78 -4.08
CA ARG A 39 -27.67 22.92 -5.27
C ARG A 39 -26.61 21.83 -5.09
N ILE A 40 -27.05 20.62 -4.74
CA ILE A 40 -26.16 19.49 -4.46
C ILE A 40 -26.44 18.34 -5.42
N VAL A 41 -25.39 17.67 -5.91
CA VAL A 41 -25.55 16.42 -6.68
C VAL A 41 -24.91 15.24 -5.96
N GLU A 42 -25.60 14.10 -5.95
CA GLU A 42 -25.08 12.82 -5.44
C GLU A 42 -24.85 11.84 -6.61
N PRO A 43 -23.60 11.70 -7.09
CA PRO A 43 -23.25 10.70 -8.09
C PRO A 43 -23.21 9.30 -7.47
N SER A 44 -23.75 8.31 -8.20
CA SER A 44 -23.85 6.91 -7.75
C SER A 44 -24.60 6.78 -6.42
N CYS A 45 -25.80 7.39 -6.33
CA CYS A 45 -26.49 7.60 -5.06
C CYS A 45 -27.02 6.32 -4.37
N GLY A 46 -27.01 5.16 -5.04
CA GLY A 46 -27.49 3.91 -4.48
C GLY A 46 -28.93 4.03 -3.99
N ASP A 47 -29.20 3.60 -2.76
CA ASP A 47 -30.51 3.71 -2.08
C ASP A 47 -30.84 5.12 -1.57
N GLY A 48 -29.96 6.11 -1.79
CA GLY A 48 -30.21 7.52 -1.48
C GLY A 48 -29.98 7.88 -0.01
N ARG A 49 -29.05 7.22 0.69
CA ARG A 49 -28.78 7.54 2.12
C ARG A 49 -28.30 8.97 2.34
N ILE A 50 -27.45 9.51 1.47
CA ILE A 50 -27.01 10.91 1.58
C ILE A 50 -28.12 11.84 1.07
N LEU A 51 -28.83 11.50 -0.03
CA LEU A 51 -30.01 12.24 -0.51
C LEU A 51 -31.04 12.46 0.61
N ARG A 52 -31.32 11.45 1.43
CA ARG A 52 -32.22 11.55 2.58
C ARG A 52 -31.78 12.63 3.58
N GLU A 53 -30.50 12.67 3.93
CA GLU A 53 -29.95 13.67 4.84
C GLU A 53 -29.92 15.06 4.18
N LEU A 54 -29.62 15.15 2.89
CA LEU A 54 -29.67 16.40 2.10
C LEU A 54 -31.10 16.97 2.03
N ALA A 55 -32.10 16.12 1.81
CA ALA A 55 -33.50 16.51 1.80
C ALA A 55 -33.94 17.07 3.15
N ALA A 56 -33.52 16.44 4.26
CA ALA A 56 -33.77 16.94 5.61
C ALA A 56 -33.13 18.32 5.90
N LEU A 57 -32.05 18.67 5.19
CA LEU A 57 -31.39 19.97 5.25
C LEU A 57 -31.95 21.00 4.25
N GLY A 58 -33.03 20.67 3.54
CA GLY A 58 -33.63 21.53 2.52
C GLY A 58 -32.71 21.82 1.33
N ALA A 59 -31.82 20.88 0.98
CA ALA A 59 -31.01 20.97 -0.23
C ALA A 59 -31.88 20.77 -1.48
N ARG A 60 -31.54 21.47 -2.57
CA ARG A 60 -32.01 21.16 -3.92
C ARG A 60 -31.10 20.08 -4.50
N ALA A 61 -31.34 18.85 -4.06
CA ALA A 61 -30.50 17.70 -4.41
C ALA A 61 -30.93 17.05 -5.75
N GLN A 62 -29.96 16.53 -6.50
CA GLN A 62 -30.16 15.65 -7.66
C GLN A 62 -29.32 14.38 -7.48
N GLY A 63 -29.92 13.21 -7.67
CA GLY A 63 -29.20 11.93 -7.69
C GLY A 63 -28.93 11.43 -9.12
N VAL A 64 -27.86 10.68 -9.29
CA VAL A 64 -27.61 9.90 -10.51
C VAL A 64 -27.25 8.47 -10.11
N GLU A 65 -28.00 7.49 -10.61
CA GLU A 65 -27.80 6.08 -10.25
C GLU A 65 -27.99 5.16 -11.45
N LEU A 66 -26.99 4.31 -11.70
CA LEU A 66 -26.98 3.40 -12.83
C LEU A 66 -28.00 2.24 -12.66
N VAL A 67 -28.15 1.74 -11.44
CA VAL A 67 -29.00 0.59 -11.12
C VAL A 67 -30.43 1.06 -10.89
N ALA A 68 -31.32 0.76 -11.85
CA ALA A 68 -32.72 1.18 -11.81
C ALA A 68 -33.44 0.86 -10.48
N GLY A 69 -33.20 -0.32 -9.90
CA GLY A 69 -33.81 -0.71 -8.64
C GLY A 69 -33.37 0.12 -7.43
N GLU A 70 -32.12 0.59 -7.41
CA GLU A 70 -31.63 1.49 -6.36
C GLU A 70 -32.12 2.93 -6.60
N ALA A 71 -32.11 3.38 -7.86
CA ALA A 71 -32.66 4.68 -8.24
C ALA A 71 -34.13 4.86 -7.81
N VAL A 72 -34.95 3.82 -7.93
CA VAL A 72 -36.35 3.85 -7.46
C VAL A 72 -36.46 4.12 -5.96
N LYS A 73 -35.56 3.53 -5.14
CA LYS A 73 -35.53 3.78 -3.69
C LYS A 73 -35.09 5.23 -3.41
N ALA A 74 -34.03 5.67 -4.07
CA ALA A 74 -33.47 7.01 -3.91
C ALA A 74 -34.44 8.15 -4.29
N ARG A 75 -35.34 7.91 -5.26
CA ARG A 75 -36.40 8.86 -5.67
C ARG A 75 -37.38 9.27 -4.56
N GLN A 76 -37.41 8.54 -3.45
CA GLN A 76 -38.18 8.92 -2.26
C GLN A 76 -37.66 10.20 -1.60
N PHE A 77 -36.39 10.55 -1.83
CA PHE A 77 -35.71 11.65 -1.14
C PHE A 77 -35.40 12.85 -2.04
N ALA A 78 -35.09 12.62 -3.32
CA ALA A 78 -34.82 13.67 -4.30
C ALA A 78 -35.05 13.16 -5.73
N PRO A 79 -35.14 14.02 -6.76
CA PRO A 79 -35.13 13.58 -8.15
C PRO A 79 -33.85 12.78 -8.47
N VAL A 80 -34.00 11.68 -9.23
CA VAL A 80 -32.88 10.80 -9.61
C VAL A 80 -32.97 10.41 -11.08
N ASP A 81 -31.88 10.63 -11.80
CA ASP A 81 -31.71 10.14 -13.17
C ASP A 81 -31.13 8.72 -13.14
N THR A 82 -31.80 7.79 -13.84
CA THR A 82 -31.34 6.41 -13.95
C THR A 82 -30.41 6.28 -15.15
N GLU A 83 -29.14 6.63 -14.98
CA GLU A 83 -28.17 6.69 -16.06
C GLU A 83 -26.74 6.46 -15.56
N ASN A 84 -25.83 6.17 -16.48
CA ASN A 84 -24.40 6.27 -16.22
C ASN A 84 -24.01 7.73 -15.96
N LEU A 85 -23.31 7.99 -14.84
CA LEU A 85 -22.87 9.34 -14.45
C LEU A 85 -22.09 10.07 -15.55
N PHE A 86 -21.21 9.38 -16.26
CA PHE A 86 -20.33 10.01 -17.24
C PHE A 86 -21.07 10.35 -18.53
N THR A 87 -22.12 9.59 -18.88
CA THR A 87 -23.07 9.97 -19.94
C THR A 87 -23.91 11.16 -19.51
N TRP A 88 -24.46 11.13 -18.29
CA TRP A 88 -25.22 12.23 -17.70
C TRP A 88 -24.42 13.55 -17.65
N LEU A 89 -23.14 13.47 -17.24
CA LEU A 89 -22.21 14.60 -17.18
C LEU A 89 -21.95 15.21 -18.56
N ALA A 90 -21.92 14.40 -19.62
CA ALA A 90 -21.71 14.91 -20.97
C ALA A 90 -22.88 15.77 -21.49
N ASN A 91 -24.07 15.57 -20.92
CA ASN A 91 -25.30 16.30 -21.26
C ASN A 91 -25.66 17.40 -20.26
N THR A 92 -24.81 17.61 -19.23
CA THR A 92 -25.03 18.58 -18.16
C THR A 92 -24.01 19.71 -18.26
N GLU A 93 -24.43 20.96 -18.04
CA GLU A 93 -23.49 22.08 -17.95
C GLU A 93 -22.57 21.90 -16.73
N ALA A 94 -21.26 21.90 -16.96
CA ALA A 94 -20.26 21.72 -15.91
C ALA A 94 -20.12 22.97 -15.02
N ALA A 95 -19.60 22.79 -13.80
CA ALA A 95 -19.23 23.85 -12.84
C ALA A 95 -20.39 24.71 -12.29
N ASP A 96 -21.56 24.12 -12.06
CA ASP A 96 -22.78 24.85 -11.70
C ASP A 96 -23.39 24.42 -10.34
N TRP A 97 -22.81 23.40 -9.71
CA TRP A 97 -23.26 22.85 -8.44
C TRP A 97 -22.52 23.49 -7.26
N ASP A 98 -23.25 23.76 -6.18
CA ASP A 98 -22.66 24.26 -4.92
C ASP A 98 -21.86 23.16 -4.22
N GLY A 99 -22.27 21.90 -4.38
CA GLY A 99 -21.50 20.79 -3.86
C GLY A 99 -21.86 19.42 -4.41
N VAL A 100 -20.97 18.47 -4.15
CA VAL A 100 -21.14 17.05 -4.45
C VAL A 100 -20.90 16.26 -3.18
N ALA A 101 -21.84 15.38 -2.81
CA ALA A 101 -21.62 14.37 -1.78
C ALA A 101 -21.80 12.97 -2.35
N GLY A 102 -21.01 11.97 -1.94
CA GLY A 102 -21.21 10.63 -2.49
C GLY A 102 -20.28 9.54 -1.96
N ASN A 103 -20.60 8.30 -2.31
CA ASN A 103 -19.77 7.12 -2.06
C ASN A 103 -19.54 6.39 -3.40
N PRO A 104 -18.47 6.73 -4.15
CA PRO A 104 -18.21 6.14 -5.45
C PRO A 104 -18.07 4.61 -5.43
N PRO A 105 -18.32 3.91 -6.55
CA PRO A 105 -18.20 2.45 -6.61
C PRO A 105 -16.74 1.97 -6.64
N TYR A 106 -16.44 0.86 -5.93
CA TYR A 106 -15.08 0.33 -5.79
C TYR A 106 -14.84 -0.89 -6.69
N ILE A 107 -14.76 -0.65 -8.01
CA ILE A 107 -14.66 -1.72 -9.03
C ILE A 107 -13.27 -1.71 -9.68
N ARG A 108 -12.59 -2.86 -9.66
CA ARG A 108 -11.28 -3.03 -10.32
C ARG A 108 -11.45 -3.00 -11.84
N PHE A 109 -10.45 -2.46 -12.55
CA PHE A 109 -10.45 -2.28 -14.01
C PHE A 109 -10.93 -3.52 -14.80
N GLY A 110 -10.44 -4.71 -14.45
CA GLY A 110 -10.79 -5.96 -15.15
C GLY A 110 -12.23 -6.44 -14.93
N ASN A 111 -12.90 -5.95 -13.88
CA ASN A 111 -14.29 -6.28 -13.56
C ASN A 111 -15.25 -5.12 -13.92
N TRP A 112 -14.72 -4.01 -14.45
CA TRP A 112 -15.51 -2.84 -14.78
C TRP A 112 -15.91 -2.89 -16.26
N ALA A 113 -17.23 -2.98 -16.50
CA ALA A 113 -17.81 -3.09 -17.82
C ALA A 113 -17.35 -1.95 -18.76
N SER A 114 -17.00 -2.29 -20.00
CA SER A 114 -16.34 -1.36 -20.92
C SER A 114 -17.21 -0.18 -21.31
N ASP A 115 -18.50 -0.41 -21.52
CA ASP A 115 -19.51 0.60 -21.83
C ASP A 115 -19.61 1.68 -20.74
N GLN A 116 -19.45 1.29 -19.47
CA GLN A 116 -19.43 2.22 -18.35
C GLN A 116 -18.06 2.90 -18.17
N ARG A 117 -16.99 2.16 -18.46
CA ARG A 117 -15.61 2.58 -18.23
C ARG A 117 -15.13 3.59 -19.26
N GLU A 118 -15.37 3.38 -20.55
CA GLU A 118 -14.78 4.22 -21.60
C GLU A 118 -15.16 5.72 -21.47
N PRO A 119 -16.44 6.10 -21.21
CA PRO A 119 -16.80 7.50 -20.96
C PRO A 119 -16.09 8.10 -19.74
N ALA A 120 -15.87 7.30 -18.71
CA ALA A 120 -15.15 7.71 -17.51
C ALA A 120 -13.66 7.97 -17.76
N LEU A 121 -13.03 7.12 -18.58
CA LEU A 121 -11.64 7.33 -18.99
C LEU A 121 -11.49 8.55 -19.90
N GLU A 122 -12.50 8.85 -20.71
CA GLU A 122 -12.49 10.03 -21.57
C GLU A 122 -12.55 11.33 -20.78
N LEU A 123 -13.39 11.39 -19.74
CA LEU A 123 -13.38 12.50 -18.77
C LEU A 123 -11.98 12.71 -18.17
N MET A 124 -11.33 11.62 -17.73
CA MET A 124 -9.98 11.73 -17.17
C MET A 124 -8.97 12.31 -18.18
N ARG A 125 -9.03 11.89 -19.44
CA ARG A 125 -8.15 12.42 -20.50
C ARG A 125 -8.39 13.90 -20.76
N ARG A 126 -9.66 14.35 -20.75
CA ARG A 126 -10.03 15.77 -20.88
C ARG A 126 -9.41 16.63 -19.79
N GLU A 127 -9.38 16.12 -18.56
CA GLU A 127 -8.73 16.74 -17.40
C GLU A 127 -7.20 16.51 -17.36
N ARG A 128 -6.61 16.01 -18.46
CA ARG A 128 -5.17 15.73 -18.65
C ARG A 128 -4.59 14.62 -17.76
N LEU A 129 -5.43 13.76 -17.19
CA LEU A 129 -5.01 12.55 -16.52
C LEU A 129 -4.81 11.40 -17.54
N ARG A 130 -3.88 10.49 -17.23
CA ARG A 130 -3.52 9.32 -18.03
C ARG A 130 -3.90 8.05 -17.27
N PRO A 131 -5.16 7.58 -17.39
CA PRO A 131 -5.58 6.36 -16.71
C PRO A 131 -4.81 5.13 -17.23
N SER A 132 -4.70 4.11 -16.38
CA SER A 132 -4.03 2.85 -16.70
C SER A 132 -4.97 1.67 -16.43
N ARG A 133 -4.55 0.45 -16.80
CA ARG A 133 -5.29 -0.78 -16.45
C ARG A 133 -5.32 -1.08 -14.93
N LEU A 134 -4.63 -0.28 -14.12
CA LEU A 134 -4.68 -0.35 -12.65
C LEU A 134 -5.73 0.60 -12.05
N THR A 135 -6.33 1.50 -12.85
CA THR A 135 -7.31 2.48 -12.38
C THR A 135 -8.58 1.80 -11.89
N ASN A 136 -8.98 2.11 -10.65
CA ASN A 136 -10.25 1.68 -10.05
C ASN A 136 -11.36 2.70 -10.39
N ALA A 137 -12.62 2.24 -10.46
CA ALA A 137 -13.78 3.06 -10.82
C ALA A 137 -13.96 4.31 -9.95
N TRP A 138 -13.61 4.29 -8.66
CA TRP A 138 -13.75 5.48 -7.81
C TRP A 138 -12.94 6.69 -8.30
N VAL A 139 -11.83 6.49 -9.02
CA VAL A 139 -10.93 7.57 -9.49
C VAL A 139 -11.64 8.55 -10.43
N PRO A 140 -12.24 8.13 -11.55
CA PRO A 140 -12.95 9.05 -12.43
C PRO A 140 -14.20 9.66 -11.79
N PHE A 141 -14.83 9.00 -10.81
CA PHE A 141 -15.92 9.62 -10.03
C PHE A 141 -15.43 10.81 -9.21
N VAL A 142 -14.22 10.77 -8.65
CA VAL A 142 -13.60 11.93 -7.98
C VAL A 142 -13.35 13.08 -8.97
N VAL A 143 -12.89 12.75 -10.17
CA VAL A 143 -12.69 13.76 -11.24
C VAL A 143 -14.03 14.39 -11.63
N ALA A 144 -15.08 13.58 -11.85
CA ALA A 144 -16.42 14.06 -12.16
C ALA A 144 -16.98 14.96 -11.05
N ALA A 145 -16.88 14.53 -9.80
CA ALA A 145 -17.30 15.31 -8.64
C ALA A 145 -16.58 16.68 -8.57
N THR A 146 -15.31 16.74 -8.95
CA THR A 146 -14.54 17.99 -8.97
C THR A 146 -14.96 18.91 -10.12
N VAL A 147 -15.25 18.36 -11.30
CA VAL A 147 -15.65 19.12 -12.50
C VAL A 147 -17.07 19.67 -12.40
N LEU A 148 -17.95 18.99 -11.66
CA LEU A 148 -19.34 19.42 -11.47
C LEU A 148 -19.47 20.66 -10.58
N VAL A 149 -18.52 20.89 -9.67
CA VAL A 149 -18.65 21.89 -8.61
C VAL A 149 -17.98 23.20 -9.01
N ARG A 150 -18.68 24.31 -8.76
CA ARG A 150 -18.17 25.67 -9.01
C ARG A 150 -17.01 26.02 -8.06
N ASP A 151 -16.24 27.05 -8.40
CA ASP A 151 -15.26 27.62 -7.48
C ASP A 151 -15.93 28.08 -6.15
N GLY A 152 -15.28 27.77 -5.03
CA GLY A 152 -15.80 27.95 -3.68
C GLY A 152 -16.83 26.90 -3.23
N GLY A 153 -17.25 26.00 -4.12
CA GLY A 153 -18.12 24.87 -3.78
C GLY A 153 -17.40 23.76 -3.02
N ARG A 154 -18.15 22.76 -2.54
CA ARG A 154 -17.61 21.68 -1.69
C ARG A 154 -17.83 20.28 -2.25
N VAL A 155 -16.80 19.44 -2.17
CA VAL A 155 -16.85 18.02 -2.53
C VAL A 155 -16.62 17.17 -1.28
N GLY A 156 -17.58 16.30 -0.96
CA GLY A 156 -17.55 15.37 0.18
C GLY A 156 -17.69 13.92 -0.27
N LEU A 157 -16.62 13.12 -0.25
CA LEU A 157 -16.64 11.76 -0.78
C LEU A 157 -16.14 10.72 0.23
N VAL A 158 -16.74 9.53 0.19
CA VAL A 158 -16.19 8.33 0.84
C VAL A 158 -15.24 7.64 -0.14
N LEU A 159 -13.92 7.71 0.11
CA LEU A 159 -12.91 7.17 -0.78
C LEU A 159 -12.10 6.06 -0.10
N PRO A 160 -11.55 5.08 -0.85
CA PRO A 160 -10.65 4.12 -0.26
C PRO A 160 -9.34 4.80 0.15
N ALA A 161 -8.72 4.33 1.24
CA ALA A 161 -7.40 4.79 1.68
C ALA A 161 -6.30 4.59 0.63
N GLU A 162 -6.58 3.83 -0.43
CA GLU A 162 -5.75 3.75 -1.63
C GLU A 162 -5.38 5.13 -2.18
N LEU A 163 -6.28 6.13 -2.12
CA LEU A 163 -6.01 7.52 -2.48
C LEU A 163 -4.67 8.02 -1.91
N LEU A 164 -4.37 7.65 -0.67
CA LEU A 164 -3.25 8.17 0.08
C LEU A 164 -1.90 7.64 -0.41
N GLN A 165 -1.86 6.44 -0.98
CA GLN A 165 -0.62 5.66 -1.04
C GLN A 165 -0.38 4.89 -2.33
N VAL A 166 -1.40 4.65 -3.17
CA VAL A 166 -1.20 3.88 -4.39
C VAL A 166 -0.61 4.74 -5.51
N GLY A 167 0.24 4.13 -6.33
CA GLY A 167 0.90 4.82 -7.45
C GLY A 167 -0.05 5.26 -8.55
N TYR A 168 -1.08 4.46 -8.87
CA TYR A 168 -2.04 4.80 -9.93
C TYR A 168 -2.87 6.05 -9.61
N ALA A 169 -2.98 6.43 -8.34
CA ALA A 169 -3.68 7.63 -7.89
C ALA A 169 -2.78 8.87 -7.81
N ALA A 170 -1.50 8.79 -8.21
CA ALA A 170 -0.58 9.93 -8.16
C ALA A 170 -1.10 11.14 -8.95
N GLN A 171 -1.48 10.94 -10.22
CA GLN A 171 -2.04 12.03 -11.03
C GLN A 171 -3.38 12.55 -10.50
N LEU A 172 -4.18 11.69 -9.85
CA LEU A 172 -5.39 12.15 -9.18
C LEU A 172 -5.05 13.08 -8.01
N ARG A 173 -4.04 12.74 -7.21
CA ARG A 173 -3.59 13.62 -6.11
C ARG A 173 -3.16 14.97 -6.66
N ASP A 174 -2.36 15.02 -7.72
CA ASP A 174 -1.94 16.30 -8.33
C ASP A 174 -3.11 17.12 -8.86
N PHE A 175 -4.06 16.46 -9.54
CA PHE A 175 -5.31 17.06 -9.96
C PHE A 175 -6.08 17.67 -8.76
N LEU A 176 -6.24 16.93 -7.67
CA LEU A 176 -6.89 17.44 -6.45
C LEU A 176 -6.10 18.61 -5.83
N LEU A 177 -4.77 18.55 -5.78
CA LEU A 177 -3.96 19.64 -5.22
C LEU A 177 -4.08 20.94 -6.00
N SER A 178 -4.30 20.87 -7.31
CA SER A 178 -4.43 22.04 -8.19
C SER A 178 -5.85 22.60 -8.27
N ARG A 179 -6.88 21.77 -8.01
CA ARG A 179 -8.30 22.12 -8.14
C ARG A 179 -9.01 22.44 -6.83
N PHE A 180 -8.31 22.32 -5.70
CA PHE A 180 -8.84 22.63 -4.38
C PHE A 180 -7.96 23.67 -3.68
N SER A 181 -8.60 24.61 -2.99
CA SER A 181 -7.92 25.55 -2.09
C SER A 181 -7.68 24.94 -0.71
N ALA A 182 -8.56 24.03 -0.28
CA ALA A 182 -8.45 23.30 0.97
C ALA A 182 -8.95 21.86 0.85
N ILE A 183 -8.26 20.94 1.51
CA ILE A 183 -8.62 19.52 1.59
C ILE A 183 -8.53 19.10 3.05
N THR A 184 -9.62 18.55 3.58
CA THR A 184 -9.69 17.88 4.89
C THR A 184 -9.85 16.39 4.65
N LEU A 185 -8.95 15.58 5.22
CA LEU A 185 -9.02 14.13 5.16
C LEU A 185 -9.38 13.59 6.54
N LEU A 186 -10.55 12.96 6.66
CA LEU A 186 -10.95 12.31 7.91
C LEU A 186 -10.66 10.81 7.82
N THR A 187 -10.03 10.28 8.85
CA THR A 187 -9.71 8.85 8.98
C THR A 187 -10.20 8.30 10.30
N PHE A 188 -10.37 6.98 10.34
CA PHE A 188 -10.97 6.28 11.49
C PHE A 188 -10.01 5.22 12.04
N GLU A 189 -9.93 5.10 13.36
CA GLU A 189 -9.20 4.01 14.01
C GLU A 189 -9.91 2.66 13.79
N ARG A 190 -11.25 2.68 13.79
CA ARG A 190 -12.12 1.51 13.54
C ARG A 190 -12.67 1.50 12.13
N LEU A 191 -12.92 0.31 11.61
CA LEU A 191 -13.63 0.14 10.34
C LEU A 191 -15.05 0.70 10.46
N VAL A 192 -15.41 1.56 9.50
CA VAL A 192 -16.69 2.30 9.50
C VAL A 192 -17.82 1.52 8.82
N PHE A 193 -17.46 0.58 7.94
CA PHE A 193 -18.40 -0.17 7.13
C PHE A 193 -18.40 -1.64 7.55
N ASP A 194 -19.59 -2.16 7.88
CA ASP A 194 -19.76 -3.55 8.26
C ASP A 194 -19.45 -4.51 7.11
N GLY A 195 -18.79 -5.63 7.42
CA GLY A 195 -18.53 -6.69 6.46
C GLY A 195 -17.39 -6.43 5.47
N ILE A 196 -16.71 -5.27 5.54
CA ILE A 196 -15.55 -4.97 4.69
C ILE A 196 -14.29 -4.66 5.50
N LEU A 197 -13.15 -5.16 5.00
CA LEU A 197 -11.81 -4.87 5.56
C LEU A 197 -11.13 -3.68 4.85
N GLN A 198 -11.81 -3.05 3.90
CA GLN A 198 -11.25 -1.94 3.12
C GLN A 198 -11.28 -0.66 3.96
N GLU A 199 -10.12 -0.06 4.20
CA GLU A 199 -10.00 1.24 4.86
C GLU A 199 -10.55 2.36 3.96
N VAL A 200 -11.32 3.25 4.56
CA VAL A 200 -11.92 4.42 3.91
C VAL A 200 -11.39 5.71 4.53
N VAL A 201 -11.42 6.77 3.74
CA VAL A 201 -11.10 8.15 4.09
C VAL A 201 -12.27 9.00 3.64
N LEU A 202 -12.75 9.90 4.49
CA LEU A 202 -13.65 10.95 4.02
C LEU A 202 -12.81 12.07 3.44
N PHE A 203 -13.02 12.34 2.16
CA PHE A 203 -12.42 13.45 1.45
C PHE A 203 -13.39 14.64 1.48
N CYS A 204 -12.96 15.74 2.09
CA CYS A 204 -13.73 16.97 2.21
C CYS A 204 -12.93 18.12 1.60
N GLY A 205 -13.22 18.47 0.35
CA GLY A 205 -12.51 19.51 -0.39
C GLY A 205 -13.34 20.77 -0.63
N VAL A 206 -12.70 21.94 -0.59
CA VAL A 206 -13.22 23.22 -1.09
C VAL A 206 -12.58 23.51 -2.44
N VAL A 207 -13.40 23.56 -3.49
CA VAL A 207 -12.95 23.78 -4.88
C VAL A 207 -12.42 25.21 -5.03
N GLY A 208 -11.29 25.36 -5.71
CA GLY A 208 -10.66 26.65 -5.95
C GLY A 208 -9.22 26.50 -6.45
N SER A 209 -8.58 27.60 -6.83
CA SER A 209 -7.20 27.55 -7.29
C SER A 209 -6.27 27.05 -6.18
N GLY A 210 -5.53 25.99 -6.50
CA GLY A 210 -4.48 25.44 -5.63
C GLY A 210 -3.21 26.31 -5.57
N PRO A 211 -2.17 25.87 -4.83
CA PRO A 211 -2.09 24.56 -4.17
C PRO A 211 -2.96 24.46 -2.91
N ALA A 212 -3.65 23.34 -2.75
CA ALA A 212 -4.50 23.08 -1.60
C ALA A 212 -3.73 23.18 -0.27
N ARG A 213 -4.38 23.63 0.80
CA ARG A 213 -3.95 23.31 2.16
C ARG A 213 -4.57 22.00 2.61
N ILE A 214 -3.75 21.05 3.07
CA ILE A 214 -4.22 19.76 3.56
C ILE A 214 -4.22 19.74 5.08
N ARG A 215 -5.32 19.27 5.65
CA ARG A 215 -5.44 18.91 7.07
C ARG A 215 -5.96 17.49 7.22
N THR A 216 -5.56 16.83 8.29
CA THR A 216 -5.99 15.47 8.61
C THR A 216 -6.67 15.47 9.98
N VAL A 217 -7.81 14.79 10.06
CA VAL A 217 -8.54 14.61 11.31
C VAL A 217 -8.64 13.11 11.58
N HIS A 218 -8.21 12.72 12.77
CA HIS A 218 -8.18 11.35 13.22
C HIS A 218 -9.31 11.12 14.21
N LEU A 219 -10.29 10.30 13.81
CA LEU A 219 -11.45 9.97 14.63
C LEU A 219 -11.37 8.50 15.07
N ARG A 220 -12.00 8.20 16.21
CA ARG A 220 -12.07 6.82 16.71
C ARG A 220 -12.94 5.95 15.79
N ASP A 221 -14.13 6.43 15.48
CA ASP A 221 -15.16 5.74 14.68
C ASP A 221 -16.10 6.76 14.01
N ALA A 222 -17.12 6.26 13.33
CA ALA A 222 -18.06 7.09 12.58
C ALA A 222 -18.94 7.97 13.48
N GLU A 223 -19.20 7.57 14.73
CA GLU A 223 -20.05 8.35 15.65
C GLU A 223 -19.35 9.64 16.08
N ALA A 224 -18.02 9.61 16.21
CA ALA A 224 -17.20 10.79 16.51
C ALA A 224 -17.28 11.90 15.43
N LEU A 225 -17.89 11.65 14.26
CA LEU A 225 -18.14 12.70 13.26
C LEU A 225 -19.12 13.77 13.73
N ALA A 226 -19.98 13.47 14.71
CA ALA A 226 -20.98 14.42 15.22
C ALA A 226 -20.32 15.65 15.87
N ASP A 227 -19.19 15.43 16.54
CA ASP A 227 -18.49 16.43 17.36
C ASP A 227 -17.07 16.73 16.81
N ALA A 228 -16.81 16.36 15.55
CA ALA A 228 -15.48 16.49 14.96
C ALA A 228 -15.08 17.96 14.73
N GLU A 229 -14.01 18.40 15.39
CA GLU A 229 -13.38 19.69 15.12
C GLU A 229 -12.52 19.61 13.85
N LEU A 230 -12.90 20.39 12.82
CA LEU A 230 -12.23 20.36 11.52
C LEU A 230 -11.21 21.49 11.34
N ASP A 231 -11.22 22.50 12.22
CA ASP A 231 -10.28 23.62 12.20
C ASP A 231 -9.00 23.25 12.96
N VAL A 232 -8.25 22.32 12.37
CA VAL A 232 -6.96 21.85 12.90
C VAL A 232 -5.82 22.39 12.03
N GLU A 233 -4.59 22.29 12.55
CA GLU A 233 -3.40 22.74 11.81
C GLU A 233 -3.34 22.07 10.43
N SER A 234 -3.12 22.89 9.41
CA SER A 234 -3.01 22.44 8.03
C SER A 234 -1.60 22.64 7.50
N ALA A 235 -1.10 21.70 6.71
CA ALA A 235 0.13 21.86 5.95
C ALA A 235 -0.19 22.35 4.52
N PRO A 236 0.64 23.23 3.92
CA PRO A 236 0.53 23.49 2.49
C PRO A 236 0.79 22.18 1.73
N ALA A 237 -0.07 21.86 0.78
CA ALA A 237 0.22 20.80 -0.15
C ALA A 237 1.35 21.26 -1.06
N LEU A 238 2.37 20.42 -1.21
CA LEU A 238 3.41 20.67 -2.18
C LEU A 238 3.02 20.00 -3.49
N LEU A 239 3.14 20.75 -4.59
CA LEU A 239 3.02 20.27 -5.96
C LEU A 239 4.27 19.43 -6.28
N HIS A 240 4.29 18.20 -5.78
CA HIS A 240 5.30 17.21 -6.14
C HIS A 240 4.60 15.96 -6.63
N GLU A 241 4.78 15.69 -7.92
CA GLU A 241 4.03 14.76 -8.78
C GLU A 241 3.98 13.28 -8.31
N LYS A 242 4.65 12.93 -7.21
CA LYS A 242 4.91 11.55 -6.80
C LYS A 242 4.76 11.26 -5.31
N GLU A 243 4.51 12.25 -4.46
CA GLU A 243 4.50 11.99 -3.01
C GLU A 243 3.16 11.38 -2.54
N LYS A 244 3.28 10.35 -1.69
CA LYS A 244 2.14 9.75 -1.00
C LYS A 244 1.62 10.70 0.08
N TRP A 245 0.31 10.75 0.26
CA TRP A 245 -0.35 11.60 1.27
C TRP A 245 -0.27 11.02 2.69
N THR A 246 0.25 9.80 2.87
CA THR A 246 0.49 9.19 4.21
C THR A 246 1.28 10.10 5.14
N LYS A 247 2.19 10.94 4.62
CA LYS A 247 2.93 11.93 5.40
C LYS A 247 2.05 12.99 6.10
N TYR A 248 0.84 13.26 5.60
CA TYR A 248 -0.04 14.28 6.19
C TYR A 248 -0.67 13.85 7.52
N PHE A 249 -0.40 12.63 7.99
CA PHE A 249 -0.69 12.18 9.35
C PHE A 249 0.44 12.49 10.35
N LEU A 250 1.48 13.18 9.90
CA LEU A 250 2.49 13.77 10.76
C LEU A 250 2.20 15.25 10.95
N ASP A 251 2.67 15.80 12.06
CA ASP A 251 2.62 17.24 12.28
C ASP A 251 3.37 18.00 11.17
N PRO A 252 2.93 19.21 10.79
CA PRO A 252 3.56 19.97 9.72
C PRO A 252 5.06 20.22 9.91
N ALA A 253 5.54 20.31 11.15
CA ALA A 253 6.97 20.41 11.47
C ALA A 253 7.74 19.15 11.05
N ALA A 254 7.26 17.96 11.40
CA ALA A 254 7.87 16.69 11.02
C ALA A 254 7.86 16.48 9.49
N ILE A 255 6.79 16.90 8.80
CA ILE A 255 6.73 16.87 7.33
C ILE A 255 7.82 17.75 6.72
N ARG A 256 8.00 18.98 7.24
CA ARG A 256 9.05 19.90 6.76
C ARG A 256 10.44 19.29 6.98
N LEU A 257 10.69 18.75 8.17
CA LEU A 257 11.96 18.09 8.49
C LEU A 257 12.28 16.96 7.50
N LEU A 258 11.39 15.99 7.33
CA LEU A 258 11.63 14.85 6.44
C LEU A 258 11.84 15.27 4.98
N ARG A 259 11.21 16.37 4.55
CA ARG A 259 11.47 16.94 3.22
C ARG A 259 12.84 17.56 3.10
N THR A 260 13.26 18.35 4.09
CA THR A 260 14.61 18.92 4.14
C THR A 260 15.66 17.82 4.12
N LEU A 261 15.47 16.75 4.88
CA LEU A 261 16.38 15.59 4.88
C LEU A 261 16.42 14.89 3.52
N LYS A 262 15.25 14.63 2.90
CA LYS A 262 15.17 13.98 1.58
C LYS A 262 15.79 14.82 0.45
N GLY A 263 15.75 16.15 0.56
CA GLY A 263 16.37 17.07 -0.39
C GLY A 263 17.84 17.38 -0.10
N SER A 264 18.40 16.83 0.97
CA SER A 264 19.81 17.01 1.32
C SER A 264 20.67 15.89 0.72
N ASP A 265 21.96 16.17 0.53
CA ASP A 265 22.94 15.18 0.04
C ASP A 265 23.50 14.28 1.18
N THR A 266 22.90 14.34 2.38
CA THR A 266 23.37 13.56 3.55
C THR A 266 22.93 12.09 3.52
N LEU A 267 21.88 11.79 2.77
CA LEU A 267 21.37 10.44 2.56
C LEU A 267 21.53 10.06 1.09
N THR A 268 21.86 8.80 0.83
CA THR A 268 21.83 8.24 -0.52
C THR A 268 20.59 7.36 -0.71
N ARG A 269 20.23 7.09 -1.96
CA ARG A 269 19.14 6.15 -2.27
C ARG A 269 19.65 4.72 -2.24
N LEU A 270 18.80 3.77 -1.84
CA LEU A 270 19.16 2.35 -1.84
C LEU A 270 19.59 1.85 -3.23
N ASP A 271 18.97 2.33 -4.32
CA ASP A 271 19.35 1.98 -5.70
C ASP A 271 20.73 2.49 -6.14
N SER A 272 21.38 3.35 -5.35
CA SER A 272 22.79 3.68 -5.57
C SER A 272 23.75 2.58 -5.10
N VAL A 273 23.28 1.66 -4.23
CA VAL A 273 24.10 0.61 -3.62
C VAL A 273 23.59 -0.80 -3.89
N ALA A 274 22.30 -0.97 -4.20
CA ALA A 274 21.69 -2.28 -4.43
C ALA A 274 20.47 -2.23 -5.36
N ASP A 275 20.37 -3.22 -6.24
CA ASP A 275 19.15 -3.52 -7.00
C ASP A 275 18.19 -4.36 -6.16
N VAL A 276 16.88 -4.10 -6.24
CA VAL A 276 15.86 -4.82 -5.48
C VAL A 276 14.95 -5.60 -6.42
N ASP A 277 14.83 -6.91 -6.20
CA ASP A 277 13.93 -7.79 -6.94
C ASP A 277 12.96 -8.50 -6.01
N VAL A 278 11.81 -8.90 -6.56
CA VAL A 278 10.89 -9.79 -5.85
C VAL A 278 11.53 -11.19 -5.68
N GLY A 279 11.24 -11.83 -4.55
CA GLY A 279 11.54 -13.24 -4.35
C GLY A 279 10.84 -14.17 -5.35
N VAL A 280 11.20 -15.45 -5.33
CA VAL A 280 10.69 -16.44 -6.28
C VAL A 280 9.17 -16.60 -6.12
N VAL A 281 8.44 -16.28 -7.18
CA VAL A 281 6.99 -16.50 -7.25
C VAL A 281 6.74 -17.94 -7.73
N THR A 282 6.49 -18.86 -6.80
CA THR A 282 6.35 -20.28 -7.18
C THR A 282 5.00 -20.57 -7.86
N GLY A 283 3.94 -19.87 -7.47
CA GLY A 283 2.56 -20.15 -7.88
C GLY A 283 1.85 -21.23 -7.06
N ARG A 284 2.61 -22.07 -6.34
CA ARG A 284 2.11 -23.11 -5.44
C ARG A 284 3.16 -23.50 -4.40
N ASN A 285 3.33 -22.71 -3.34
CA ASN A 285 4.38 -22.93 -2.34
C ASN A 285 4.34 -24.35 -1.74
N SER A 286 3.16 -24.93 -1.54
CA SER A 286 3.02 -26.30 -1.01
C SER A 286 3.70 -27.38 -1.87
N PHE A 287 3.86 -27.15 -3.17
CA PHE A 287 4.53 -28.05 -4.12
C PHE A 287 6.03 -27.75 -4.25
N PHE A 288 6.39 -26.47 -4.36
CA PHE A 288 7.75 -26.03 -4.68
C PHE A 288 8.66 -25.85 -3.47
N THR A 289 8.10 -25.62 -2.28
CA THR A 289 8.90 -25.40 -1.06
C THR A 289 8.78 -26.62 -0.17
N LEU A 290 9.86 -27.10 0.43
CA LEU A 290 9.87 -28.33 1.23
C LEU A 290 10.51 -28.08 2.58
N THR A 291 10.03 -28.81 3.60
CA THR A 291 10.80 -29.02 4.84
C THR A 291 11.94 -29.99 4.56
N ASP A 292 12.93 -30.03 5.45
CA ASP A 292 14.04 -30.97 5.32
C ASP A 292 13.59 -32.44 5.36
N ALA A 293 12.67 -32.78 6.25
CA ALA A 293 12.08 -34.11 6.33
C ALA A 293 11.39 -34.51 5.01
N GLN A 294 10.61 -33.61 4.42
CA GLN A 294 9.94 -33.87 3.13
C GLN A 294 10.94 -34.02 1.98
N ALA A 295 11.96 -33.17 1.92
CA ALA A 295 12.99 -33.25 0.87
C ALA A 295 13.80 -34.56 0.95
N ARG A 296 14.00 -35.11 2.15
CA ARG A 296 14.65 -36.42 2.35
C ARG A 296 13.72 -37.59 2.08
N GLU A 297 12.49 -37.55 2.60
CA GLU A 297 11.47 -38.60 2.39
C GLU A 297 11.17 -38.81 0.89
N LEU A 298 11.09 -37.71 0.15
CA LEU A 298 10.86 -37.73 -1.29
C LEU A 298 12.15 -37.89 -2.12
N ALA A 299 13.32 -38.01 -1.47
CA ALA A 299 14.64 -38.04 -2.12
C ALA A 299 14.91 -36.86 -3.09
N LEU A 300 14.32 -35.69 -2.82
CA LEU A 300 14.41 -34.48 -3.67
C LEU A 300 15.55 -33.53 -3.26
N THR A 301 16.29 -33.82 -2.19
CA THR A 301 17.37 -32.94 -1.70
C THR A 301 18.38 -32.54 -2.80
N PRO A 302 18.81 -33.42 -3.71
CA PRO A 302 19.72 -33.05 -4.81
C PRO A 302 19.12 -32.07 -5.84
N HIS A 303 17.79 -31.96 -5.89
CA HIS A 303 17.04 -31.08 -6.80
C HIS A 303 16.50 -29.85 -6.10
N CYS A 304 17.08 -29.49 -4.94
CA CYS A 304 16.65 -28.36 -4.15
C CYS A 304 17.80 -27.41 -3.85
N VAL A 305 17.46 -26.12 -3.71
CA VAL A 305 18.37 -25.09 -3.24
C VAL A 305 17.92 -24.53 -1.88
N PRO A 306 18.84 -23.98 -1.07
CA PRO A 306 18.50 -23.33 0.18
C PRO A 306 17.50 -22.18 0.01
N LEU A 307 16.49 -22.12 0.89
CA LEU A 307 15.37 -21.19 0.82
C LEU A 307 15.09 -20.52 2.17
N VAL A 308 14.83 -19.21 2.13
CA VAL A 308 14.08 -18.43 3.12
C VAL A 308 12.63 -18.34 2.63
N SER A 309 11.74 -19.12 3.24
CA SER A 309 10.36 -19.24 2.78
C SER A 309 9.42 -18.17 3.34
N ARG A 310 9.76 -17.60 4.50
CA ARG A 310 8.94 -16.62 5.22
C ARG A 310 9.82 -15.59 5.94
N SER A 311 9.26 -14.41 6.17
CA SER A 311 9.89 -13.32 6.91
C SER A 311 10.32 -13.68 8.34
N ALA A 312 9.60 -14.59 9.02
CA ALA A 312 9.90 -15.00 10.38
C ALA A 312 11.27 -15.68 10.55
N GLN A 313 11.85 -16.18 9.47
CA GLN A 313 13.19 -16.79 9.46
C GLN A 313 14.31 -15.75 9.53
N LEU A 314 14.03 -14.49 9.17
CA LEU A 314 14.99 -13.40 9.15
C LEU A 314 14.90 -12.63 10.46
N THR A 315 15.62 -13.06 11.49
CA THR A 315 15.57 -12.47 12.84
C THR A 315 16.64 -11.41 13.08
N GLY A 316 17.83 -11.56 12.48
CA GLY A 316 18.98 -10.67 12.66
C GLY A 316 19.35 -9.82 11.44
N LEU A 317 20.50 -9.16 11.57
CA LEU A 317 21.20 -8.48 10.48
C LEU A 317 21.87 -9.49 9.56
N VAL A 318 22.28 -10.66 10.06
CA VAL A 318 22.90 -11.75 9.28
C VAL A 318 22.06 -13.03 9.38
N TYR A 319 21.78 -13.65 8.23
CA TYR A 319 21.22 -15.00 8.11
C TYR A 319 22.30 -15.96 7.62
N ASP A 320 22.89 -16.71 8.54
CA ASP A 320 24.01 -17.63 8.33
C ASP A 320 23.59 -19.11 8.38
N THR A 321 24.57 -20.00 8.36
CA THR A 321 24.35 -21.46 8.45
C THR A 321 23.73 -21.90 9.76
N ASP A 322 23.97 -21.21 10.86
CA ASP A 322 23.43 -21.54 12.19
C ASP A 322 21.95 -21.14 12.29
N CYS A 323 21.61 -19.97 11.72
CA CYS A 323 20.22 -19.55 11.52
C CYS A 323 19.46 -20.60 10.68
N ARG A 324 20.06 -21.03 9.57
CA ARG A 324 19.48 -22.08 8.72
C ARG A 324 19.34 -23.42 9.45
N ALA A 325 20.34 -23.83 10.24
CA ALA A 325 20.28 -25.05 11.04
C ALA A 325 19.12 -25.02 12.05
N SER A 326 18.90 -23.85 12.67
CA SER A 326 17.77 -23.63 13.57
C SER A 326 16.43 -23.74 12.85
N ASP A 327 16.31 -23.19 11.63
CA ASP A 327 15.10 -23.32 10.81
C ASP A 327 14.82 -24.77 10.37
N LEU A 328 15.88 -25.53 10.05
CA LEU A 328 15.78 -26.96 9.75
C LEU A 328 15.22 -27.72 10.96
N ALA A 329 15.77 -27.47 12.15
CA ALA A 329 15.32 -28.08 13.40
C ALA A 329 13.88 -27.70 13.77
N ALA A 330 13.47 -26.46 13.47
CA ALA A 330 12.10 -25.96 13.69
C ALA A 330 11.07 -26.49 12.68
N GLY A 331 11.48 -27.30 11.69
CA GLY A 331 10.58 -27.82 10.66
C GLY A 331 10.09 -26.75 9.69
N HIS A 332 10.81 -25.64 9.54
CA HIS A 332 10.49 -24.63 8.54
C HIS A 332 10.73 -25.17 7.13
N ARG A 333 10.09 -24.54 6.13
CA ARG A 333 10.36 -24.85 4.73
C ARG A 333 11.64 -24.14 4.32
N THR A 334 12.71 -24.90 4.14
CA THR A 334 14.07 -24.40 3.93
C THR A 334 14.65 -24.83 2.59
N TRP A 335 13.87 -25.55 1.78
CA TRP A 335 14.23 -26.03 0.45
C TRP A 335 13.27 -25.48 -0.60
N LEU A 336 13.82 -25.01 -1.72
CA LEU A 336 13.08 -24.70 -2.94
C LEU A 336 13.46 -25.73 -4.00
N LEU A 337 12.45 -26.35 -4.63
CA LEU A 337 12.64 -27.24 -5.75
C LEU A 337 13.19 -26.46 -6.96
N ASP A 338 14.40 -26.83 -7.39
CA ASP A 338 15.08 -26.35 -8.58
C ASP A 338 15.24 -27.53 -9.56
N ALA A 339 14.12 -27.90 -10.18
CA ALA A 339 14.07 -29.03 -11.08
C ALA A 339 14.59 -28.66 -12.47
N PRO A 340 15.46 -29.49 -13.09
CA PRO A 340 15.90 -29.28 -14.46
C PRO A 340 14.73 -29.32 -15.45
N ARG A 341 14.96 -28.74 -16.63
CA ARG A 341 13.98 -28.74 -17.73
C ARG A 341 13.60 -30.15 -18.16
N ASP A 342 14.60 -31.04 -18.26
CA ASP A 342 14.45 -32.42 -18.71
C ASP A 342 14.87 -33.36 -17.56
N PRO A 343 13.97 -33.64 -16.60
CA PRO A 343 14.30 -34.47 -15.44
C PRO A 343 14.41 -35.94 -15.80
N SER A 344 15.45 -36.61 -15.29
CA SER A 344 15.67 -38.06 -15.44
C SER A 344 15.60 -38.84 -14.13
N ASP A 345 15.67 -38.14 -12.99
CA ASP A 345 15.60 -38.76 -11.67
C ASP A 345 14.17 -39.28 -11.38
N PRO A 346 14.00 -40.59 -11.06
CA PRO A 346 12.69 -41.18 -10.77
C PRO A 346 11.93 -40.50 -9.64
N ALA A 347 12.61 -40.04 -8.59
CA ALA A 347 11.99 -39.38 -7.46
C ALA A 347 11.42 -38.01 -7.84
N LEU A 348 12.16 -37.25 -8.64
CA LEU A 348 11.71 -35.97 -9.18
C LEU A 348 10.52 -36.15 -10.14
N LEU A 349 10.59 -37.14 -11.03
CA LEU A 349 9.49 -37.48 -11.95
C LEU A 349 8.22 -37.87 -11.19
N ALA A 350 8.35 -38.66 -10.12
CA ALA A 350 7.22 -39.04 -9.27
C ALA A 350 6.59 -37.82 -8.57
N HIS A 351 7.39 -36.88 -8.07
CA HIS A 351 6.89 -35.64 -7.47
C HIS A 351 6.14 -34.76 -8.48
N ILE A 352 6.70 -34.60 -9.69
CA ILE A 352 6.05 -33.86 -10.79
C ILE A 352 4.71 -34.49 -11.15
N ALA A 353 4.65 -35.82 -11.34
CA ALA A 353 3.42 -36.54 -11.63
C ALA A 353 2.36 -36.39 -10.52
N ALA A 354 2.78 -36.39 -9.25
CA ALA A 354 1.89 -36.11 -8.12
C ALA A 354 1.32 -34.68 -8.18
N GLY A 355 2.14 -33.69 -8.56
CA GLY A 355 1.70 -32.32 -8.81
C GLY A 355 0.69 -32.22 -9.96
N GLU A 356 0.86 -33.02 -11.02
CA GLU A 356 -0.08 -33.09 -12.13
C GLU A 356 -1.42 -33.68 -11.71
N ALA A 357 -1.41 -34.82 -11.02
CA ALA A 357 -2.61 -35.47 -10.49
C ALA A 357 -3.40 -34.54 -9.56
N ALA A 358 -2.72 -33.68 -8.81
CA ALA A 358 -3.33 -32.70 -7.91
C ALA A 358 -3.66 -31.35 -8.57
N GLY A 359 -3.47 -31.21 -9.89
CA GLY A 359 -3.84 -30.02 -10.65
C GLY A 359 -2.94 -28.80 -10.46
N VAL A 360 -1.72 -28.97 -9.92
CA VAL A 360 -0.76 -27.86 -9.72
C VAL A 360 -0.44 -27.16 -11.04
N HIS A 361 -0.20 -27.94 -12.10
CA HIS A 361 0.06 -27.48 -13.47
C HIS A 361 -1.02 -26.55 -14.04
N ARG A 362 -2.27 -26.65 -13.56
CA ARG A 362 -3.40 -25.83 -14.03
C ARG A 362 -3.47 -24.46 -13.35
N GLY A 363 -2.68 -24.24 -12.29
CA GLY A 363 -2.62 -22.94 -11.63
C GLY A 363 -2.03 -21.88 -12.55
N TYR A 364 -2.59 -20.66 -12.55
CA TYR A 364 -2.25 -19.59 -13.50
C TYR A 364 -0.74 -19.40 -13.74
N LYS A 365 0.09 -19.40 -12.69
CA LYS A 365 1.54 -19.23 -12.83
C LYS A 365 2.23 -20.45 -13.42
N CYS A 366 1.79 -21.65 -13.11
CA CYS A 366 2.34 -22.89 -13.64
C CYS A 366 1.90 -23.12 -15.09
N SER A 367 0.65 -22.80 -15.43
CA SER A 367 0.08 -23.03 -16.76
C SER A 367 0.69 -22.17 -17.87
N ILE A 368 1.38 -21.08 -17.51
CA ILE A 368 2.04 -20.16 -18.45
C ILE A 368 3.56 -20.42 -18.58
N ARG A 369 4.10 -21.47 -17.93
CA ARG A 369 5.52 -21.81 -17.95
C ARG A 369 5.79 -23.04 -18.80
N THR A 370 6.98 -23.08 -19.40
CA THR A 370 7.46 -24.22 -20.18
C THR A 370 8.88 -24.59 -19.73
N PRO A 371 9.07 -25.69 -18.97
CA PRO A 371 8.04 -26.59 -18.43
C PRO A 371 7.29 -25.98 -17.24
N TRP A 372 6.11 -26.53 -16.89
CA TRP A 372 5.23 -25.94 -15.87
C TRP A 372 5.84 -25.92 -14.47
N TRP A 373 6.75 -26.86 -14.18
CA TRP A 373 7.49 -27.00 -12.92
C TRP A 373 8.74 -26.13 -12.83
N GLY A 374 9.14 -25.43 -13.89
CA GLY A 374 10.26 -24.50 -13.81
C GLY A 374 9.93 -23.33 -12.88
N THR A 375 10.86 -22.92 -12.01
CA THR A 375 10.74 -21.66 -11.26
C THR A 375 11.65 -20.60 -11.91
N PRO A 376 11.10 -19.50 -12.47
CA PRO A 376 11.92 -18.50 -13.13
C PRO A 376 12.69 -17.65 -12.11
N SER A 377 13.78 -17.02 -12.57
CA SER A 377 14.57 -16.04 -11.78
C SER A 377 15.20 -16.64 -10.51
N LEU A 378 15.72 -17.86 -10.58
CA LEU A 378 16.47 -18.44 -9.47
C LEU A 378 17.90 -17.84 -9.42
N TRP A 379 18.21 -17.16 -8.32
CA TRP A 379 19.55 -16.64 -8.01
C TRP A 379 19.67 -16.40 -6.51
N ILE A 380 20.93 -16.32 -6.03
CA ILE A 380 21.28 -16.13 -4.63
C ILE A 380 21.58 -14.64 -4.40
N PRO A 381 20.80 -13.93 -3.58
CA PRO A 381 21.05 -12.52 -3.25
C PRO A 381 22.14 -12.32 -2.22
N ASP A 382 22.68 -11.09 -2.19
CA ASP A 382 23.58 -10.63 -1.14
C ASP A 382 22.79 -10.29 0.14
N LEU A 383 21.59 -9.72 -0.01
CA LEU A 383 20.69 -9.38 1.10
C LEU A 383 19.22 -9.74 0.84
N PHE A 384 18.48 -9.90 1.92
CA PHE A 384 17.04 -10.05 1.94
C PHE A 384 16.37 -8.82 2.56
N MET A 385 15.30 -8.32 1.95
CA MET A 385 14.47 -7.28 2.55
C MET A 385 13.05 -7.78 2.76
N LEU A 386 12.46 -7.48 3.92
CA LEU A 386 11.06 -7.81 4.15
C LEU A 386 10.16 -7.01 3.20
N ARG A 387 9.37 -7.72 2.39
CA ARG A 387 8.33 -7.10 1.55
C ARG A 387 7.16 -6.64 2.40
N GLN A 388 6.68 -7.52 3.29
CA GLN A 388 5.53 -7.29 4.17
C GLN A 388 6.00 -7.20 5.62
N ILE A 389 5.73 -6.06 6.24
CA ILE A 389 6.33 -5.61 7.50
C ILE A 389 5.22 -5.35 8.51
N HIS A 390 5.21 -6.09 9.62
CA HIS A 390 4.29 -5.86 10.73
C HIS A 390 4.92 -4.97 11.81
N THR A 391 6.14 -5.29 12.25
CA THR A 391 6.86 -4.55 13.30
C THR A 391 7.71 -3.45 12.68
N ALA A 392 8.85 -3.80 12.09
CA ALA A 392 9.82 -2.84 11.57
C ALA A 392 10.42 -3.32 10.23
N PRO A 393 10.84 -2.40 9.34
CA PRO A 393 11.63 -2.76 8.18
C PRO A 393 12.87 -3.56 8.60
N ARG A 394 13.30 -4.48 7.73
CA ARG A 394 14.48 -5.30 8.00
C ARG A 394 15.21 -5.62 6.70
N LEU A 395 16.52 -5.48 6.76
CA LEU A 395 17.46 -5.81 5.70
C LEU A 395 18.51 -6.78 6.27
N THR A 396 18.56 -8.01 5.77
CA THR A 396 19.37 -9.09 6.35
C THR A 396 20.36 -9.62 5.33
N VAL A 397 21.65 -9.68 5.68
CA VAL A 397 22.72 -10.26 4.87
C VAL A 397 22.52 -11.76 4.72
N ASN A 398 22.66 -12.26 3.50
CA ASN A 398 22.54 -13.67 3.18
C ASN A 398 23.91 -14.37 3.23
N ALA A 399 24.30 -14.85 4.42
CA ALA A 399 25.50 -15.64 4.61
C ALA A 399 25.27 -17.16 4.42
N ALA A 400 24.01 -17.59 4.24
CA ALA A 400 23.61 -18.99 4.07
C ALA A 400 23.48 -19.44 2.61
N ALA A 401 23.83 -18.58 1.65
CA ALA A 401 23.66 -18.82 0.21
C ALA A 401 22.24 -19.28 -0.18
N ALA A 402 21.22 -18.73 0.50
CA ALA A 402 19.82 -19.07 0.26
C ALA A 402 19.17 -18.13 -0.76
N THR A 403 18.07 -18.57 -1.38
CA THR A 403 17.14 -17.68 -2.10
C THR A 403 15.90 -17.43 -1.25
N SER A 404 14.90 -16.70 -1.76
CA SER A 404 13.65 -16.43 -1.03
C SER A 404 12.40 -16.62 -1.88
N THR A 405 11.23 -16.78 -1.24
CA THR A 405 9.92 -16.64 -1.90
C THR A 405 9.52 -15.18 -2.03
N ASP A 406 8.48 -14.88 -2.80
CA ASP A 406 7.90 -13.55 -3.03
C ASP A 406 7.42 -12.79 -1.78
N THR A 407 7.48 -13.41 -0.60
CA THR A 407 7.26 -12.74 0.70
C THR A 407 8.46 -11.90 1.18
N VAL A 408 9.64 -12.11 0.59
CA VAL A 408 10.90 -11.47 0.94
C VAL A 408 11.60 -11.06 -0.37
N HIS A 409 11.95 -9.78 -0.48
CA HIS A 409 12.72 -9.28 -1.61
C HIS A 409 14.17 -9.74 -1.55
N ARG A 410 14.79 -9.81 -2.71
CA ARG A 410 16.16 -10.22 -2.94
C ARG A 410 16.93 -9.02 -3.45
N LEU A 411 18.08 -8.74 -2.85
CA LEU A 411 18.91 -7.60 -3.21
C LEU A 411 20.25 -8.07 -3.73
N ARG A 412 20.72 -7.40 -4.78
CA ARG A 412 22.06 -7.54 -5.31
C ARG A 412 22.81 -6.24 -5.10
N LEU A 413 23.97 -6.28 -4.46
CA LEU A 413 24.81 -5.10 -4.33
C LEU A 413 25.32 -4.68 -5.71
N ALA A 414 25.27 -3.38 -6.00
CA ALA A 414 25.61 -2.84 -7.31
C ALA A 414 27.10 -3.10 -7.61
N PRO A 415 27.44 -3.92 -8.63
CA PRO A 415 28.83 -4.26 -8.94
C PRO A 415 29.60 -3.10 -9.59
N HIS A 416 28.91 -2.00 -9.93
CA HIS A 416 29.45 -0.86 -10.69
C HIS A 416 30.01 0.28 -9.83
N VAL A 417 30.01 0.15 -8.51
CA VAL A 417 30.64 1.11 -7.60
C VAL A 417 32.12 0.75 -7.44
N HIS A 418 33.01 1.73 -7.59
CA HIS A 418 34.47 1.56 -7.67
C HIS A 418 35.12 0.95 -6.40
N SER A 419 34.36 0.70 -5.33
CA SER A 419 34.77 -0.02 -4.11
C SER A 419 33.77 -1.13 -3.80
N GLN A 420 34.25 -2.29 -3.33
CA GLN A 420 33.38 -3.35 -2.81
C GLN A 420 32.55 -2.79 -1.65
N ILE A 421 31.24 -2.70 -1.85
CA ILE A 421 30.29 -2.30 -0.81
C ILE A 421 30.14 -3.47 0.16
N ASP A 422 30.34 -3.23 1.45
CA ASP A 422 30.12 -4.25 2.48
C ASP A 422 28.60 -4.41 2.75
N ALA A 423 28.09 -5.63 2.55
CA ALA A 423 26.70 -5.99 2.81
C ALA A 423 26.30 -5.74 4.26
N CYS A 424 27.19 -6.02 5.23
CA CYS A 424 26.93 -5.79 6.65
C CYS A 424 26.80 -4.30 6.95
N ALA A 425 27.63 -3.46 6.32
CA ALA A 425 27.55 -2.01 6.47
C ALA A 425 26.22 -1.46 5.90
N VAL A 426 25.81 -1.91 4.71
CA VAL A 426 24.51 -1.54 4.10
C VAL A 426 23.35 -1.95 5.01
N ALA A 427 23.37 -3.19 5.52
CA ALA A 427 22.35 -3.68 6.42
C ALA A 427 22.33 -2.88 7.73
N ALA A 428 23.49 -2.54 8.31
CA ALA A 428 23.57 -1.77 9.54
C ALA A 428 23.01 -0.36 9.38
N VAL A 429 23.49 0.40 8.37
CA VAL A 429 22.99 1.77 8.14
C VAL A 429 21.51 1.81 7.80
N PHE A 430 20.94 0.76 7.20
CA PHE A 430 19.50 0.69 6.90
C PHE A 430 18.62 0.74 8.15
N HIS A 431 19.09 0.19 9.28
CA HIS A 431 18.34 0.15 10.54
C HIS A 431 18.52 1.44 11.34
N ASN A 432 17.95 2.54 10.84
CA ASN A 432 17.95 3.84 11.52
C ASN A 432 16.56 4.50 11.48
N SER A 433 16.36 5.49 12.35
CA SER A 433 15.11 6.24 12.51
C SER A 433 14.63 6.92 11.22
N ALA A 434 15.53 7.54 10.46
CA ALA A 434 15.16 8.30 9.27
C ALA A 434 14.69 7.37 8.15
N THR A 435 15.45 6.32 7.83
CA THR A 435 15.06 5.30 6.84
C THR A 435 13.74 4.64 7.22
N PHE A 436 13.52 4.35 8.50
CA PHE A 436 12.26 3.76 8.97
C PHE A 436 11.07 4.72 8.82
N ALA A 437 11.25 6.02 9.10
CA ALA A 437 10.23 7.03 8.86
C ALA A 437 9.89 7.14 7.36
N PHE A 438 10.91 7.14 6.49
CA PHE A 438 10.70 7.13 5.04
C PHE A 438 10.01 5.85 4.56
N ALA A 439 10.32 4.69 5.13
CA ALA A 439 9.65 3.43 4.78
C ALA A 439 8.13 3.48 5.04
N GLU A 440 7.69 4.08 6.14
CA GLU A 440 6.25 4.26 6.42
C GLU A 440 5.57 5.24 5.45
N ILE A 441 6.28 6.29 5.02
CA ILE A 441 5.75 7.26 4.05
C ILE A 441 5.69 6.65 2.64
N MET A 442 6.73 5.90 2.27
CA MET A 442 6.94 5.40 0.92
C MET A 442 6.30 4.04 0.66
N GLY A 443 6.03 3.24 1.69
CA GLY A 443 5.33 1.96 1.56
C GLY A 443 3.82 2.12 1.45
N ARG A 444 3.12 0.98 1.47
CA ARG A 444 1.67 0.87 1.40
C ARG A 444 1.17 0.14 2.63
N SER A 445 0.31 0.78 3.40
CA SER A 445 -0.34 0.17 4.55
C SER A 445 -1.62 -0.55 4.12
N TYR A 446 -1.76 -1.82 4.52
CA TYR A 446 -2.97 -2.62 4.34
C TYR A 446 -3.65 -2.88 5.68
N GLY A 447 -4.89 -3.37 5.63
CA GLY A 447 -5.62 -3.83 6.81
C GLY A 447 -4.82 -4.88 7.61
N GLY A 448 -5.03 -4.91 8.93
CA GLY A 448 -4.22 -5.73 9.85
C GLY A 448 -2.85 -5.12 10.18
N GLY A 449 -2.60 -3.88 9.76
CA GLY A 449 -1.40 -3.12 10.13
C GLY A 449 -0.14 -3.49 9.37
N ILE A 450 -0.22 -4.22 8.26
CA ILE A 450 0.93 -4.58 7.43
C ILE A 450 1.35 -3.37 6.57
N LEU A 451 2.65 -3.05 6.59
CA LEU A 451 3.32 -2.18 5.63
C LEU A 451 3.90 -3.05 4.51
N GLU A 452 3.65 -2.73 3.26
CA GLU A 452 4.26 -3.37 2.10
C GLU A 452 5.15 -2.38 1.35
N LEU A 453 6.36 -2.80 1.02
CA LEU A 453 7.25 -2.08 0.11
C LEU A 453 7.33 -2.88 -1.18
N GLU A 454 7.00 -2.29 -2.32
CA GLU A 454 7.33 -2.87 -3.63
C GLU A 454 8.79 -2.54 -4.01
N PRO A 455 9.43 -3.29 -4.94
CA PRO A 455 10.84 -3.09 -5.27
C PRO A 455 11.22 -1.63 -5.59
N ARG A 456 10.44 -0.96 -6.45
CA ARG A 456 10.65 0.45 -6.78
C ARG A 456 10.54 1.41 -5.59
N GLU A 457 9.73 1.06 -4.59
CA GLU A 457 9.58 1.86 -3.37
C GLU A 457 10.78 1.62 -2.44
N ALA A 458 11.23 0.37 -2.33
CA ALA A 458 12.43 -0.02 -1.59
C ALA A 458 13.70 0.63 -2.17
N GLU A 459 13.90 0.58 -3.48
CA GLU A 459 15.01 1.19 -4.22
C GLU A 459 15.15 2.70 -3.97
N GLN A 460 14.03 3.39 -3.75
CA GLN A 460 14.01 4.83 -3.52
C GLN A 460 14.19 5.21 -2.04
N LEU A 461 14.32 4.25 -1.13
CA LEU A 461 14.49 4.54 0.29
C LEU A 461 15.78 5.32 0.52
N PRO A 462 15.71 6.47 1.23
CA PRO A 462 16.89 7.16 1.72
C PRO A 462 17.55 6.34 2.82
N ILE A 463 18.85 6.11 2.68
CA ILE A 463 19.72 5.47 3.67
C ILE A 463 20.98 6.31 3.89
N PRO A 464 21.59 6.28 5.08
CA PRO A 464 22.93 6.84 5.26
C PRO A 464 23.94 6.13 4.33
N PRO A 465 25.01 6.80 3.91
CA PRO A 465 26.09 6.15 3.16
C PRO A 465 26.66 4.96 3.95
N PRO A 466 26.85 3.77 3.34
CA PRO A 466 27.35 2.59 4.06
C PRO A 466 28.71 2.79 4.73
N ALA A 467 29.52 3.74 4.27
CA ALA A 467 30.83 4.07 4.85
C ALA A 467 30.77 4.50 6.34
N TYR A 468 29.59 4.85 6.86
CA TYR A 468 29.40 5.22 8.27
C TYR A 468 29.16 4.01 9.20
N ALA A 469 29.10 2.79 8.69
CA ALA A 469 28.98 1.59 9.52
C ALA A 469 30.20 0.67 9.35
N GLY A 470 30.85 0.34 10.47
CA GLY A 470 31.92 -0.66 10.53
C GLY A 470 31.42 -2.04 10.98
N ALA A 471 32.32 -3.02 10.97
CA ALA A 471 32.03 -4.41 11.34
C ALA A 471 31.55 -4.57 12.81
N GLU A 472 32.10 -3.77 13.73
CA GLU A 472 31.70 -3.78 15.16
C GLU A 472 30.22 -3.37 15.32
N LEU A 473 29.84 -2.23 14.72
CA LEU A 473 28.45 -1.78 14.72
C LEU A 473 27.51 -2.83 14.11
N ALA A 474 27.89 -3.43 12.97
CA ALA A 474 27.08 -4.47 12.35
C ALA A 474 26.89 -5.70 13.24
N CYS A 475 27.93 -6.10 13.99
CA CYS A 475 27.87 -7.20 14.94
C CYS A 475 26.92 -6.90 16.11
N ASP A 476 27.05 -5.73 16.73
CA ASP A 476 26.19 -5.31 17.85
C ASP A 476 24.72 -5.20 17.42
N VAL A 477 24.47 -4.63 16.23
CA VAL A 477 23.13 -4.55 15.64
C VAL A 477 22.56 -5.94 15.38
N ASP A 478 23.35 -6.89 14.87
CA ASP A 478 22.89 -8.28 14.67
C ASP A 478 22.42 -8.92 15.98
N LEU A 479 23.21 -8.77 17.06
CA LEU A 479 22.88 -9.30 18.39
C LEU A 479 21.58 -8.70 18.93
N LEU A 480 21.42 -7.38 18.83
CA LEU A 480 20.22 -6.68 19.29
C LEU A 480 18.98 -7.09 18.48
N LEU A 481 19.10 -7.21 17.15
CA LEU A 481 18.00 -7.66 16.30
C LEU A 481 17.60 -9.11 16.58
N LYS A 482 18.58 -10.02 16.76
CA LYS A 482 18.33 -11.42 17.14
C LYS A 482 17.65 -11.54 18.51
N ALA A 483 17.96 -10.63 19.44
CA ALA A 483 17.28 -10.51 20.73
C ALA A 483 15.89 -9.83 20.66
N ASN A 484 15.45 -9.44 19.46
CA ASN A 484 14.21 -8.68 19.22
C ASN A 484 14.18 -7.30 19.93
N GLU A 485 15.35 -6.73 20.17
CA GLU A 485 15.58 -5.43 20.82
C GLU A 485 15.74 -4.33 19.74
N ILE A 486 14.69 -4.16 18.92
CA ILE A 486 14.73 -3.28 17.73
C ILE A 486 15.04 -1.83 18.13
N ASP A 487 14.40 -1.30 19.16
CA ASP A 487 14.61 0.09 19.55
C ASP A 487 16.06 0.35 19.99
N LYS A 488 16.68 -0.61 20.71
CA LYS A 488 18.11 -0.52 21.09
C LYS A 488 19.03 -0.58 19.88
N ALA A 489 18.73 -1.45 18.90
CA ALA A 489 19.49 -1.52 17.66
C ALA A 489 19.44 -0.17 16.92
N LEU A 490 18.25 0.43 16.85
CA LEU A 490 18.09 1.73 16.22
C LEU A 490 18.76 2.85 17.03
N ASP A 491 18.72 2.85 18.36
CA ASP A 491 19.40 3.85 19.19
C ASP A 491 20.92 3.82 18.98
N LEU A 492 21.48 2.62 18.81
CA LEU A 492 22.90 2.42 18.52
C LEU A 492 23.27 2.97 17.14
N VAL A 493 22.53 2.60 16.10
CA VAL A 493 22.78 3.07 14.73
C VAL A 493 22.54 4.57 14.62
N ASP A 494 21.45 5.08 15.21
CA ASP A 494 21.13 6.50 15.20
C ASP A 494 22.24 7.34 15.83
N ARG A 495 22.80 6.88 16.96
CA ARG A 495 23.94 7.53 17.60
C ARG A 495 25.19 7.51 16.72
N GLN A 496 25.65 6.33 16.31
CA GLN A 496 26.93 6.22 15.62
C GLN A 496 26.88 6.75 14.19
N VAL A 497 25.78 6.52 13.48
CA VAL A 497 25.66 6.84 12.04
C VAL A 497 25.07 8.23 11.84
N LEU A 498 23.92 8.54 12.46
CA LEU A 498 23.24 9.82 12.18
C LEU A 498 23.85 10.98 12.98
N ILE A 499 24.15 10.77 14.26
CA ILE A 499 24.68 11.84 15.13
C ILE A 499 26.19 11.97 14.95
N ASP A 500 26.95 10.94 15.30
CA ASP A 500 28.42 11.01 15.31
C ASP A 500 29.00 11.02 13.88
N GLY A 501 28.41 10.24 12.97
CA GLY A 501 28.83 10.14 11.57
C GLY A 501 28.38 11.32 10.69
N LEU A 502 27.05 11.54 10.58
CA LEU A 502 26.47 12.58 9.72
C LEU A 502 26.36 13.96 10.40
N GLY A 503 26.63 14.07 11.69
CA GLY A 503 26.58 15.34 12.42
C GLY A 503 25.16 15.87 12.65
N TRP A 504 24.13 15.03 12.59
CA TRP A 504 22.77 15.46 12.87
C TRP A 504 22.58 15.76 14.36
N SER A 505 21.72 16.73 14.68
CA SER A 505 21.38 16.95 16.08
C SER A 505 20.53 15.80 16.63
N PRO A 506 20.67 15.46 17.93
CA PRO A 506 19.80 14.47 18.57
C PRO A 506 18.31 14.76 18.40
N ASP A 507 17.92 16.04 18.38
CA ASP A 507 16.52 16.46 18.20
C ASP A 507 15.97 16.12 16.82
N VAL A 508 16.79 16.19 15.77
CA VAL A 508 16.39 15.80 14.41
C VAL A 508 16.13 14.30 14.35
N VAL A 509 17.05 13.50 14.92
CA VAL A 509 16.93 12.05 15.00
C VAL A 509 15.70 11.63 15.80
N ALA A 510 15.45 12.28 16.95
CA ALA A 510 14.28 12.02 17.78
C ALA A 510 12.96 12.34 17.06
N GLN A 511 12.94 13.38 16.22
CA GLN A 511 11.78 13.69 15.38
C GLN A 511 11.56 12.63 14.29
N CYS A 512 12.62 12.09 13.67
CA CYS A 512 12.51 10.95 12.76
C CYS A 512 11.96 9.70 13.46
N ARG A 513 12.46 9.38 14.66
CA ARG A 513 11.95 8.28 15.50
C ARG A 513 10.46 8.47 15.79
N SER A 514 10.07 9.68 16.18
CA SER A 514 8.68 10.02 16.50
C SER A 514 7.77 9.91 15.28
N ALA A 515 8.23 10.35 14.11
CA ALA A 515 7.50 10.21 12.86
C ALA A 515 7.27 8.73 12.47
N TRP A 516 8.30 7.89 12.59
CA TRP A 516 8.17 6.45 12.38
C TRP A 516 7.16 5.84 13.37
N ALA A 517 7.30 6.13 14.66
CA ALA A 517 6.42 5.62 15.70
C ALA A 517 4.96 6.04 15.48
N ALA A 518 4.70 7.29 15.11
CA ALA A 518 3.36 7.79 14.82
C ALA A 518 2.70 7.06 13.64
N LEU A 519 3.40 6.93 12.51
CA LEU A 519 2.88 6.26 11.32
C LEU A 519 2.68 4.75 11.55
N ARG A 520 3.63 4.11 12.25
CA ARG A 520 3.55 2.70 12.65
C ARG A 520 2.38 2.46 13.62
N ALA A 521 2.22 3.29 14.64
CA ALA A 521 1.11 3.22 15.58
C ALA A 521 -0.23 3.37 14.85
N ARG A 522 -0.32 4.32 13.92
CA ARG A 522 -1.50 4.51 13.07
C ARG A 522 -1.86 3.22 12.35
N ARG A 523 -0.92 2.50 11.71
CA ARG A 523 -1.24 1.23 11.01
C ARG A 523 -1.55 0.07 11.93
N THR A 524 -0.87 -0.06 13.06
CA THR A 524 -1.05 -1.19 13.97
C THR A 524 -2.36 -1.10 14.77
N LYS A 525 -2.78 0.11 15.21
CA LYS A 525 -4.08 0.32 15.86
C LYS A 525 -5.28 -0.06 14.99
N ARG A 526 -5.14 0.00 13.66
CA ARG A 526 -6.17 -0.42 12.68
C ARG A 526 -6.43 -1.95 12.66
N GLY A 527 -5.61 -2.75 13.36
CA GLY A 527 -5.71 -4.22 13.41
C GLY A 527 -6.60 -4.77 14.53
N SER A 528 -6.92 -3.98 15.55
CA SER A 528 -7.81 -4.37 16.65
C SER A 528 -9.25 -3.94 16.35
N ARG A 529 -10.18 -4.90 16.29
CA ARG A 529 -11.62 -4.62 16.25
C ARG A 529 -12.07 -3.89 17.52
#